data_AF-A0AAW1KJQ4-F1
#
_entry.id   AF-A0AAW1KJQ4-F1
#
_cell.length_a   1.000
_cell.length_b   1.000
_cell.length_c   1.000
_cell.angle_alpha   90.00
_cell.angle_beta   90.00
_cell.angle_gamma   90.00
#
_symmetry.space_group_name_H-M   'P 1'
#
loop_
_entity.id
_entity.type
_entity.pdbx_description
1 polymer ?
#
loop_
_entity_poly.entity_id
_entity_poly.type
_entity_poly.pdbx_seq_one_letter_code
_entity_poly.pdbx_strand_id
1 'polypeptide(L)'
;MDAQERSSHKECTAIIDEAYKNSVINGPRGEKTIPYWWSDEIIDKRKQCMEVRRWHTKMAKTNAREVEKLPANIKYKLVKKELRKLIIQKGTLE
;
A
#
# COMPACT_ATOMS: atom_id res chain seq x y z
N MET A 1 11.40 -14.43 -21.71
CA MET A 1 10.81 -14.32 -20.36
C MET A 1 11.07 -15.61 -19.64
N ASP A 2 12.30 -15.72 -19.15
CA ASP A 2 12.90 -16.97 -18.73
C ASP A 2 12.51 -17.30 -17.29
N ALA A 3 12.73 -18.55 -16.88
CA ALA A 3 12.36 -18.99 -15.53
C ALA A 3 13.09 -18.16 -14.44
N GLN A 4 14.33 -17.75 -14.73
CA GLN A 4 15.17 -16.91 -13.87
C GLN A 4 14.49 -15.56 -13.56
N GLU A 5 14.03 -14.85 -14.59
CA GLU A 5 13.36 -13.53 -14.46
C GLU A 5 12.07 -13.64 -13.63
N ARG A 6 11.33 -14.75 -13.78
CA ARG A 6 10.10 -15.01 -13.02
C ARG A 6 10.36 -15.33 -11.54
N SER A 7 11.55 -15.85 -11.19
CA SER A 7 11.95 -16.03 -9.78
C SER A 7 12.27 -14.69 -9.14
N SER A 8 13.15 -13.90 -9.78
CA SER A 8 13.50 -12.55 -9.31
C SER A 8 12.27 -11.66 -9.13
N HIS A 9 11.32 -11.67 -10.08
CA HIS A 9 10.09 -10.88 -9.94
C HIS A 9 9.22 -11.29 -8.74
N LYS A 10 9.20 -12.58 -8.36
CA LYS A 10 8.50 -13.07 -7.16
C LYS A 10 9.22 -12.67 -5.88
N GLU A 11 10.54 -12.69 -5.87
CA GLU A 11 11.37 -12.26 -4.74
C GLU A 11 11.21 -10.74 -4.50
N CYS A 12 11.32 -9.91 -5.53
CA CYS A 12 11.11 -8.46 -5.42
C CYS A 12 9.68 -8.13 -4.94
N THR A 13 8.66 -8.82 -5.44
CA THR A 13 7.27 -8.60 -4.96
C THR A 13 7.05 -9.09 -3.53
N ALA A 14 7.74 -10.13 -3.07
CA ALA A 14 7.72 -10.56 -1.66
C ALA A 14 8.35 -9.51 -0.74
N ILE A 15 9.54 -9.01 -1.08
CA ILE A 15 10.25 -7.94 -0.35
C ILE A 15 9.36 -6.68 -0.24
N ILE A 16 8.68 -6.30 -1.33
CA ILE A 16 7.76 -5.16 -1.38
C ILE A 16 6.54 -5.36 -0.45
N ASP A 17 5.91 -6.54 -0.48
CA ASP A 17 4.74 -6.82 0.39
C ASP A 17 5.16 -6.97 1.87
N GLU A 18 6.38 -7.41 2.16
CA GLU A 18 6.95 -7.46 3.51
C GLU A 18 7.31 -6.07 4.06
N ALA A 19 7.99 -5.24 3.28
CA ALA A 19 8.22 -3.83 3.62
C ALA A 19 6.90 -3.07 3.85
N TYR A 20 5.87 -3.35 3.04
CA TYR A 20 4.53 -2.80 3.25
C TYR A 20 3.92 -3.26 4.59
N LYS A 21 3.96 -4.56 4.92
CA LYS A 21 3.47 -5.10 6.21
C LYS A 21 4.22 -4.49 7.40
N ASN A 22 5.54 -4.45 7.36
CA ASN A 22 6.38 -3.97 8.45
C ASN A 22 6.20 -2.46 8.69
N SER A 23 5.85 -1.68 7.65
CA SER A 23 5.45 -0.28 7.85
C SER A 23 4.15 -0.11 8.67
N VAL A 24 3.32 -1.14 8.80
CA VAL A 24 1.94 -1.08 9.32
C VAL A 24 1.81 -1.55 10.78
N ILE A 25 2.81 -2.23 11.35
CA ILE A 25 2.76 -2.89 12.68
C ILE A 25 4.18 -2.91 13.29
N ASN A 26 4.48 -2.54 14.55
CA ASN A 26 3.79 -1.74 15.59
C ASN A 26 4.82 -1.34 16.67
N GLY A 27 4.56 -0.32 17.50
CA GLY A 27 5.38 -0.01 18.69
C GLY A 27 4.79 1.11 19.56
N PRO A 28 4.97 1.10 20.90
CA PRO A 28 4.24 1.99 21.83
C PRO A 28 4.63 3.48 21.79
N ARG A 29 5.68 3.84 21.04
CA ARG A 29 6.03 5.26 20.75
C ARG A 29 5.91 5.61 19.25
N GLY A 30 5.36 4.70 18.44
CA GLY A 30 4.72 5.02 17.16
C GLY A 30 5.61 5.47 15.99
N GLU A 31 6.93 5.49 16.13
CA GLU A 31 7.85 5.88 15.07
C GLU A 31 7.88 4.81 13.98
N LYS A 32 7.21 5.09 12.87
CA LYS A 32 7.10 4.17 11.73
C LYS A 32 8.39 4.26 10.94
N THR A 33 9.20 3.21 10.98
CA THR A 33 10.34 3.04 10.06
C THR A 33 9.83 3.04 8.63
N ILE A 34 10.01 4.17 7.95
CA ILE A 34 9.86 4.29 6.51
C ILE A 34 11.13 3.64 5.91
N PRO A 35 11.02 2.70 4.95
CA PRO A 35 12.19 2.13 4.30
C PRO A 35 13.04 3.22 3.62
N TYR A 36 14.37 3.11 3.73
CA TYR A 36 15.30 4.18 3.34
C TYR A 36 15.22 4.58 1.84
N TRP A 37 14.82 3.66 0.98
CA TRP A 37 14.65 3.85 -0.47
C TRP A 37 13.29 4.47 -0.87
N TRP A 38 12.43 4.82 0.10
CA TRP A 38 11.15 5.45 -0.22
C TRP A 38 11.30 6.93 -0.51
N SER A 39 11.03 7.32 -1.75
CA SER A 39 10.88 8.73 -2.11
C SER A 39 9.68 9.38 -1.42
N ASP A 40 9.71 10.72 -1.31
CA ASP A 40 8.59 11.53 -0.81
C ASP A 40 7.27 11.22 -1.54
N GLU A 41 7.35 10.91 -2.83
CA GLU A 41 6.23 10.48 -3.66
C GLU A 41 5.55 9.22 -3.12
N ILE A 42 6.32 8.20 -2.71
CA ILE A 42 5.80 6.97 -2.09
C ILE A 42 5.21 7.29 -0.71
N ILE A 43 5.89 8.13 0.07
CA ILE A 43 5.46 8.54 1.41
C ILE A 43 4.09 9.24 1.35
N ASP A 44 3.93 10.20 0.44
CA ASP A 44 2.67 10.93 0.26
C ASP A 44 1.57 10.04 -0.32
N LYS A 45 1.89 9.18 -1.29
CA LYS A 45 0.91 8.22 -1.81
C LYS A 45 0.46 7.23 -0.73
N ARG A 46 1.31 6.91 0.24
CA ARG A 46 0.94 6.14 1.43
C ARG A 46 0.06 6.93 2.40
N LYS A 47 0.33 8.22 2.64
CA LYS A 47 -0.57 9.08 3.46
C LYS A 47 -2.00 9.05 2.88
N GLN A 48 -2.14 9.33 1.57
CA GLN A 48 -3.41 9.23 0.84
C GLN A 48 -4.07 7.85 0.98
N CYS A 49 -3.30 6.77 0.78
CA CYS A 49 -3.80 5.40 0.90
C CYS A 49 -4.33 5.10 2.31
N MET A 50 -3.65 5.58 3.35
CA MET A 50 -4.04 5.40 4.75
C MET A 50 -5.27 6.23 5.15
N GLU A 51 -5.41 7.44 4.62
CA GLU A 51 -6.62 8.26 4.80
C GLU A 51 -7.84 7.60 4.15
N VAL A 52 -7.73 7.17 2.90
CA VAL A 52 -8.82 6.49 2.19
C VAL A 52 -9.13 5.14 2.85
N ARG A 53 -8.12 4.40 3.36
CA ARG A 53 -8.35 3.19 4.18
C ARG A 53 -9.13 3.48 5.45
N ARG A 54 -8.80 4.56 6.17
CA ARG A 54 -9.52 4.99 7.39
C ARG A 54 -10.98 5.34 7.05
N TRP A 55 -11.22 6.08 5.97
CA TRP A 55 -12.57 6.40 5.51
C TRP A 55 -13.36 5.15 5.10
N HIS A 56 -12.78 4.26 4.29
CA HIS A 56 -13.37 2.96 3.95
C HIS A 56 -13.71 2.12 5.19
N THR A 57 -12.82 2.05 6.18
CA THR A 57 -13.05 1.32 7.43
C THR A 57 -14.15 1.96 8.27
N LYS A 58 -14.25 3.30 8.29
CA LYS A 58 -15.34 4.03 8.95
C LYS A 58 -16.68 3.73 8.27
N MET A 59 -16.73 3.78 6.93
CA MET A 59 -17.92 3.47 6.14
C MET A 59 -18.34 2.00 6.23
N ALA A 60 -17.40 1.05 6.28
CA ALA A 60 -17.71 -0.36 6.45
C ALA A 60 -18.51 -0.63 7.75
N LYS A 61 -18.18 0.10 8.83
CA LYS A 61 -18.82 0.03 10.16
C LYS A 61 -20.17 0.75 10.27
N THR A 62 -20.62 1.51 9.26
CA THR A 62 -21.96 2.13 9.31
C THR A 62 -23.04 1.15 8.87
N ASN A 63 -24.29 1.39 9.26
CA ASN A 63 -25.46 0.66 8.76
C ASN A 63 -25.93 1.16 7.37
N ALA A 64 -25.08 1.88 6.65
CA ALA A 64 -25.33 2.35 5.28
C ALA A 64 -25.54 1.17 4.32
N ARG A 65 -26.31 1.39 3.25
CA ARG A 65 -26.51 0.40 2.20
C ARG A 65 -25.19 0.09 1.49
N GLU A 66 -25.06 -1.11 0.94
CA GLU A 66 -23.82 -1.53 0.28
C GLU A 66 -23.46 -0.65 -0.94
N VAL A 67 -24.48 -0.13 -1.63
CA VAL A 67 -24.37 0.87 -2.71
C VAL A 67 -23.71 2.18 -2.23
N GLU A 68 -23.96 2.60 -0.99
CA GLU A 68 -23.38 3.80 -0.39
C GLU A 68 -21.92 3.57 0.06
N LYS A 69 -21.54 2.30 0.30
CA LYS A 69 -20.17 1.89 0.66
C LYS A 69 -19.27 1.67 -0.56
N LEU A 70 -19.85 1.37 -1.73
CA LEU A 70 -19.13 1.13 -3.00
C LEU A 70 -18.10 2.21 -3.36
N PRO A 71 -18.41 3.54 -3.31
CA PRO A 71 -17.45 4.59 -3.62
C PRO A 71 -16.18 4.54 -2.74
N ALA A 72 -16.33 4.22 -1.46
CA ALA A 72 -15.20 4.12 -0.53
C ALA A 72 -14.32 2.89 -0.80
N ASN A 73 -14.92 1.77 -1.18
CA ASN A 73 -14.21 0.55 -1.57
C ASN A 73 -13.43 0.75 -2.88
N ILE A 74 -14.06 1.32 -3.90
CA ILE A 74 -13.43 1.63 -5.19
C ILE A 74 -12.26 2.59 -5.01
N LYS A 75 -12.46 3.72 -4.29
CA LYS A 75 -11.39 4.70 -4.04
C LYS A 75 -10.21 4.08 -3.30
N TYR A 76 -10.45 3.22 -2.30
CA TYR A 76 -9.38 2.51 -1.59
C TYR A 76 -8.61 1.54 -2.50
N LYS A 77 -9.31 0.75 -3.32
CA LYS A 77 -8.68 -0.18 -4.28
C LYS A 77 -7.81 0.55 -5.30
N LEU A 78 -8.27 1.69 -5.83
CA LEU A 78 -7.52 2.51 -6.80
C LEU A 78 -6.23 3.07 -6.17
N VAL A 79 -6.33 3.79 -5.06
CA VAL A 79 -5.14 4.41 -4.42
C VAL A 79 -4.16 3.34 -3.92
N LYS A 80 -4.63 2.17 -3.45
CA LYS A 80 -3.76 1.03 -3.11
C LYS A 80 -3.04 0.46 -4.33
N LYS A 81 -3.70 0.38 -5.50
CA LYS A 81 -3.10 -0.09 -6.76
C LYS A 81 -2.04 0.90 -7.26
N GLU A 82 -2.29 2.20 -7.15
CA GLU A 82 -1.33 3.25 -7.50
C GLU A 82 -0.10 3.22 -6.58
N LEU A 83 -0.29 3.14 -5.26
CA LEU A 83 0.82 3.00 -4.31
C LEU A 83 1.68 1.77 -4.61
N ARG A 84 1.06 0.61 -4.91
CA ARG A 84 1.80 -0.60 -5.29
C ARG A 84 2.58 -0.43 -6.60
N LYS A 85 1.98 0.19 -7.63
CA LYS A 85 2.70 0.51 -8.87
C LYS A 85 3.91 1.40 -8.61
N LEU A 86 3.73 2.45 -7.82
CA LEU A 86 4.79 3.40 -7.52
C LEU A 86 5.94 2.77 -6.73
N ILE A 87 5.62 1.94 -5.74
CA ILE A 87 6.61 1.17 -4.98
C ILE A 87 7.39 0.22 -5.89
N ILE A 88 6.71 -0.50 -6.80
CA ILE A 88 7.40 -1.37 -7.77
C ILE A 88 8.31 -0.53 -8.68
N GLN A 89 7.77 0.51 -9.32
CA GLN A 89 8.51 1.35 -10.27
C GLN A 89 9.77 1.98 -9.68
N LYS A 90 9.72 2.44 -8.43
CA LYS A 90 10.87 3.08 -7.77
C LYS A 90 11.80 2.06 -7.09
N GLY A 91 11.25 0.97 -6.55
CA GLY A 91 12.01 -0.08 -5.85
C GLY A 91 12.61 -1.16 -6.75
N THR A 92 12.38 -1.11 -8.07
CA THR A 92 13.11 -1.93 -9.07
C THR A 92 13.97 -1.07 -10.01
N LEU A 93 14.36 0.13 -9.57
CA LEU A 93 15.30 1.03 -10.27
C LEU A 93 16.61 1.23 -9.47
N GLU A 94 16.78 0.48 -8.37
CA GLU A 94 18.04 0.24 -7.65
C GLU A 94 18.54 -1.17 -7.96
#